data_AF-A0A941SRH9-F1
#
_entry.id   AF-A0A941SRH9-F1
#
_cell.length_a   1.000
_cell.length_b   1.000
_cell.length_c   1.000
_cell.angle_alpha   90.00
_cell.angle_beta   90.00
_cell.angle_gamma   90.00
#
_symmetry.space_group_name_H-M   'P 1'
#
loop_
_entity.id
_entity.type
_entity.pdbx_description
1 polymer ?
#
loop_
_entity_poly.entity_id
_entity_poly.type
_entity_poly.pdbx_seq_one_letter_code
_entity_poly.pdbx_strand_id
1 'polypeptide(L)'
;MGEAEANLARVCKRFAGVVDKHEPYPTKFERMRDPFRVLVRAVTFQQLSGKAAATIHGRLLALFEDKEHPDPEDILATEDSKLRTAGLSRQKIAAIRDISQKRIEGVIPEAKALHKLSDDEIIERLTAARGVGRWTVEMYLIFTLGRPDVLPVDDLGVRKGAEKLYRRSFTPKQLAAYGERWAPHRSAAAWHLWRIADTLTPDRSPSKKAKAAVAKKKPPRKPIAKKKSKSKRASRKS
;
A
#
# COMPACT_ATOMS: atom_id res chain seq x y z
N MET A 1 -19.65 0.98 19.50
CA MET A 1 -18.40 0.22 19.68
C MET A 1 -18.68 -1.23 19.31
N GLY A 2 -17.99 -1.77 18.32
CA GLY A 2 -18.09 -3.19 17.93
C GLY A 2 -17.40 -4.11 18.92
N GLU A 3 -17.60 -5.42 18.76
CA GLU A 3 -17.03 -6.45 19.66
C GLU A 3 -15.50 -6.34 19.80
N ALA A 4 -14.79 -6.18 18.68
CA ALA A 4 -13.34 -6.07 18.65
C ALA A 4 -12.83 -4.85 19.45
N GLU A 5 -13.48 -3.71 19.30
CA GLU A 5 -13.13 -2.48 20.02
C GLU A 5 -13.44 -2.59 21.51
N ALA A 6 -14.58 -3.19 21.86
CA ALA A 6 -14.95 -3.43 23.25
C ALA A 6 -13.94 -4.35 23.94
N ASN A 7 -13.48 -5.39 23.26
CA ASN A 7 -12.41 -6.24 23.75
C ASN A 7 -11.10 -5.45 23.93
N LEU A 8 -10.68 -4.69 22.91
CA LEU A 8 -9.45 -3.87 22.97
C LEU A 8 -9.47 -2.86 24.11
N ALA A 9 -10.59 -2.17 24.31
CA ALA A 9 -10.77 -1.22 25.40
C ALA A 9 -10.67 -1.91 26.78
N ARG A 10 -11.24 -3.11 26.91
CA ARG A 10 -11.19 -3.91 28.13
C ARG A 10 -9.78 -4.39 28.46
N VAL A 11 -9.03 -4.90 27.48
CA VAL A 11 -7.69 -5.48 27.69
C VAL A 11 -6.57 -4.43 27.69
N CYS A 12 -6.84 -3.22 27.19
CA CYS A 12 -5.84 -2.16 27.08
C CYS A 12 -6.44 -0.76 27.37
N LYS A 13 -6.14 -0.23 28.56
CA LYS A 13 -6.54 1.14 28.97
C LYS A 13 -6.14 2.23 27.97
N ARG A 14 -5.00 2.06 27.27
CA ARG A 14 -4.57 3.04 26.26
C ARG A 14 -5.47 3.02 25.03
N PHE A 15 -5.89 1.83 24.57
CA PHE A 15 -6.88 1.72 23.51
C PHE A 15 -8.24 2.26 23.96
N ALA A 16 -8.68 2.00 25.19
CA ALA A 16 -9.92 2.57 25.74
C ALA A 16 -9.98 4.10 25.61
N GLY A 17 -8.85 4.79 25.71
CA GLY A 17 -8.78 6.26 25.58
C GLY A 17 -8.78 6.79 24.14
N VAL A 18 -8.76 5.94 23.12
CA VAL A 18 -8.58 6.34 21.70
C VAL A 18 -9.49 5.62 20.70
N VAL A 19 -10.07 4.46 21.01
CA VAL A 19 -10.89 3.71 20.05
C VAL A 19 -12.13 4.50 19.59
N ASP A 20 -12.81 5.19 20.51
CA ASP A 20 -13.99 6.01 20.20
C ASP A 20 -13.69 7.34 19.48
N LYS A 21 -12.41 7.68 19.32
CA LYS A 21 -11.97 8.91 18.61
C LYS A 21 -11.75 8.68 17.12
N HIS A 22 -11.83 7.44 16.68
CA HIS A 22 -11.53 7.04 15.31
C HIS A 22 -12.72 6.34 14.67
N GLU A 23 -12.72 6.27 13.35
CA GLU A 23 -13.66 5.41 12.63
C GLU A 23 -13.54 3.96 13.12
N PRO A 24 -14.67 3.26 13.33
CA PRO A 24 -14.65 1.89 13.81
C PRO A 24 -13.96 0.94 12.84
N TYR A 25 -13.43 -0.17 13.35
CA TYR A 25 -12.91 -1.25 12.54
C TYR A 25 -14.03 -1.84 11.66
N PRO A 26 -13.81 -2.02 10.35
CA PRO A 26 -14.83 -2.57 9.46
C PRO A 26 -15.31 -3.95 9.92
N THR A 27 -16.61 -4.19 9.82
CA THR A 27 -17.24 -5.48 10.17
C THR A 27 -17.71 -6.27 8.94
N LYS A 28 -17.69 -5.64 7.76
CA LYS A 28 -18.10 -6.24 6.49
C LYS A 28 -16.90 -6.36 5.57
N PHE A 29 -16.66 -7.57 5.07
CA PHE A 29 -15.54 -7.89 4.19
C PHE A 29 -16.04 -8.73 3.00
N GLU A 30 -15.55 -8.43 1.80
CA GLU A 30 -15.80 -9.24 0.61
C GLU A 30 -14.84 -10.45 0.58
N ARG A 31 -15.09 -11.41 1.47
CA ARG A 31 -14.19 -12.56 1.74
C ARG A 31 -14.03 -13.54 0.58
N MET A 32 -14.87 -13.43 -0.44
CA MET A 32 -14.89 -14.34 -1.60
C MET A 32 -14.18 -13.76 -2.83
N ARG A 33 -13.42 -12.66 -2.68
CA ARG A 33 -12.59 -12.16 -3.77
C ARG A 33 -11.49 -13.17 -4.09
N ASP A 34 -11.36 -13.46 -5.39
CA ASP A 34 -10.35 -14.38 -5.91
C ASP A 34 -8.92 -13.92 -5.53
N PRO A 35 -8.14 -14.76 -4.82
CA PRO A 35 -6.77 -14.45 -4.42
C PRO A 35 -5.88 -14.03 -5.59
N PHE A 36 -6.03 -14.69 -6.75
CA PHE A 36 -5.27 -14.36 -7.95
C PHE A 36 -5.50 -12.91 -8.36
N ARG A 37 -6.76 -12.51 -8.52
CA ARG A 37 -7.14 -11.14 -8.92
C ARG A 37 -6.66 -10.11 -7.90
N VAL A 38 -6.74 -10.42 -6.61
CA VAL A 38 -6.30 -9.52 -5.55
C VAL A 38 -4.79 -9.31 -5.59
N LEU A 39 -4.00 -10.37 -5.82
CA LEU A 39 -2.54 -10.28 -5.93
C LEU A 39 -2.10 -9.53 -7.19
N VAL A 40 -2.72 -9.80 -8.35
CA VAL A 40 -2.46 -9.04 -9.59
C VAL A 40 -2.73 -7.55 -9.38
N ARG A 41 -3.85 -7.22 -8.74
CA ARG A 41 -4.17 -5.84 -8.37
C ARG A 41 -3.15 -5.26 -7.40
N ALA A 42 -2.77 -5.99 -6.36
CA ALA A 42 -1.80 -5.53 -5.36
C ALA A 42 -0.47 -5.17 -6.02
N VAL A 43 0.10 -6.06 -6.84
CA VAL A 43 1.34 -5.81 -7.60
C VAL A 43 1.19 -4.60 -8.53
N THR A 44 0.05 -4.48 -9.21
CA THR A 44 -0.22 -3.33 -10.07
C THR A 44 -0.18 -2.00 -9.30
N PHE A 45 -0.65 -1.99 -8.05
CA PHE A 45 -0.75 -0.80 -7.21
C PHE A 45 0.54 -0.42 -6.47
N GLN A 46 1.54 -1.30 -6.41
CA GLN A 46 2.81 -1.03 -5.73
C GLN A 46 3.53 0.20 -6.29
N GLN A 47 4.11 0.99 -5.38
CA GLN A 47 4.97 2.15 -5.64
C GLN A 47 4.35 3.24 -6.53
N LEU A 48 3.02 3.35 -6.55
CA LEU A 48 2.27 4.33 -7.34
C LEU A 48 1.24 5.05 -6.49
N SER A 49 0.83 6.25 -6.94
CA SER A 49 -0.40 6.86 -6.42
C SER A 49 -1.62 5.99 -6.77
N GLY A 50 -2.63 5.96 -5.90
CA GLY A 50 -3.83 5.16 -6.12
C GLY A 50 -4.54 5.46 -7.45
N LYS A 51 -4.55 6.73 -7.89
CA LYS A 51 -5.13 7.12 -9.18
C LYS A 51 -4.33 6.55 -10.36
N ALA A 52 -3.00 6.66 -10.33
CA ALA A 52 -2.15 6.13 -11.41
C ALA A 52 -2.24 4.60 -11.49
N ALA A 53 -2.22 3.93 -10.34
CA ALA A 53 -2.40 2.49 -10.24
C ALA A 53 -3.77 2.03 -10.78
N ALA A 54 -4.85 2.73 -10.42
CA ALA A 54 -6.19 2.43 -10.91
C ALA A 54 -6.30 2.57 -12.44
N THR A 55 -5.67 3.59 -13.03
CA THR A 55 -5.60 3.74 -14.49
C THR A 55 -4.86 2.58 -15.15
N ILE A 56 -3.70 2.18 -14.62
CA ILE A 56 -2.93 1.04 -15.17
C ILE A 56 -3.72 -0.26 -15.05
N HIS A 57 -4.33 -0.50 -13.89
CA HIS A 57 -5.16 -1.69 -13.67
C HIS A 57 -6.36 -1.73 -14.61
N GLY A 58 -7.08 -0.61 -14.78
CA GLY A 58 -8.19 -0.53 -15.73
C GLY A 58 -7.75 -0.82 -17.17
N ARG A 59 -6.59 -0.30 -17.59
CA ARG A 59 -6.02 -0.61 -18.91
C ARG A 59 -5.61 -2.08 -19.05
N LEU A 60 -5.10 -2.71 -17.99
CA LEU A 60 -4.79 -4.13 -17.99
C LEU A 60 -6.06 -4.96 -18.22
N LEU A 61 -7.14 -4.68 -17.48
CA LEU A 61 -8.42 -5.37 -17.68
C LEU A 61 -8.96 -5.16 -19.09
N ALA A 62 -8.86 -3.93 -19.62
CA ALA A 62 -9.30 -3.59 -20.97
C ALA A 62 -8.50 -4.28 -22.10
N LEU A 63 -7.40 -4.98 -21.82
CA LEU A 63 -6.73 -5.83 -22.82
C LEU A 63 -7.50 -7.13 -23.13
N PHE A 64 -8.49 -7.46 -22.29
CA PHE A 64 -9.25 -8.71 -22.30
C PHE A 64 -10.75 -8.40 -22.40
N GLU A 65 -11.19 -7.87 -23.55
CA GLU A 65 -12.52 -7.26 -23.74
C GLU A 65 -13.70 -8.22 -23.49
N ASP A 66 -13.51 -9.52 -23.68
CA ASP A 66 -14.56 -10.54 -23.53
C ASP A 66 -14.81 -10.97 -22.07
N LYS A 67 -14.05 -10.42 -21.11
CA LYS A 67 -14.12 -10.82 -19.70
C LYS A 67 -13.88 -9.65 -18.76
N GLU A 68 -14.51 -9.70 -17.58
CA GLU A 68 -14.32 -8.66 -16.57
C GLU A 68 -12.89 -8.67 -16.00
N HIS A 69 -12.29 -9.86 -15.90
CA HIS A 69 -10.93 -10.07 -15.40
C HIS A 69 -10.23 -11.16 -16.21
N PRO A 70 -8.92 -11.03 -16.50
CA PRO A 70 -8.15 -12.10 -17.11
C PRO A 70 -8.05 -13.31 -16.19
N ASP A 71 -8.07 -14.48 -16.79
CA ASP A 71 -7.66 -15.74 -16.19
C ASP A 71 -6.12 -15.85 -16.23
N PRO A 72 -5.51 -16.69 -15.39
CA PRO A 72 -4.06 -16.89 -15.38
C PRO A 72 -3.49 -17.23 -16.77
N GLU A 73 -4.19 -18.06 -17.53
CA GLU A 73 -3.81 -18.51 -18.86
C GLU A 73 -3.76 -17.36 -19.87
N ASP A 74 -4.69 -16.39 -19.77
CA ASP A 74 -4.68 -15.23 -20.67
C ASP A 74 -3.44 -14.36 -20.47
N ILE A 75 -3.07 -14.15 -19.20
CA ILE A 75 -1.86 -13.39 -18.85
C ILE A 75 -0.63 -14.09 -19.41
N LEU A 76 -0.56 -15.42 -19.29
CA LEU A 76 0.57 -16.20 -19.77
C LEU A 76 0.65 -16.21 -21.30
N ALA A 77 -0.48 -16.28 -22.00
CA ALA A 77 -0.56 -16.26 -23.46
C ALA A 77 -0.35 -14.85 -24.07
N THR A 78 -0.47 -13.78 -23.28
CA THR A 78 -0.32 -12.41 -23.77
C THR A 78 1.13 -12.00 -23.86
N GLU A 79 1.57 -11.47 -25.01
CA GLU A 79 2.93 -10.94 -25.19
C GLU A 79 3.27 -9.79 -24.21
N ASP A 80 4.52 -9.76 -23.73
CA ASP A 80 5.01 -8.72 -22.82
C ASP A 80 4.85 -7.30 -23.40
N SER A 81 5.02 -7.17 -24.73
CA SER A 81 4.83 -5.90 -25.45
C SER A 81 3.40 -5.40 -25.34
N LYS A 82 2.40 -6.29 -25.37
CA LYS A 82 0.98 -5.95 -25.20
C LYS A 82 0.69 -5.57 -23.75
N LEU A 83 1.16 -6.33 -22.76
CA LEU A 83 1.03 -5.98 -21.33
C LEU A 83 1.70 -4.63 -21.00
N ARG A 84 2.80 -4.30 -21.69
CA ARG A 84 3.48 -3.02 -21.56
C ARG A 84 2.61 -1.83 -21.95
N THR A 85 1.70 -1.99 -22.93
CA THR A 85 0.78 -0.92 -23.37
C THR A 85 -0.18 -0.48 -22.27
N ALA A 86 -0.52 -1.37 -21.33
CA ALA A 86 -1.32 -1.03 -20.15
C ALA A 86 -0.58 -0.14 -19.13
N GLY A 87 0.75 -0.03 -19.24
CA GLY A 87 1.60 0.77 -18.36
C GLY A 87 2.33 -0.04 -17.28
N LEU A 88 2.25 -1.37 -17.30
CA LEU A 88 2.95 -2.26 -16.35
C LEU A 88 4.45 -2.28 -16.56
N SER A 89 5.27 -2.05 -15.53
CA SER A 89 6.73 -2.20 -15.63
C SER A 89 7.15 -3.64 -15.92
N ARG A 90 8.39 -3.86 -16.42
CA ARG A 90 8.93 -5.23 -16.61
C ARG A 90 8.89 -6.07 -15.33
N GLN A 91 9.20 -5.44 -14.18
CA GLN A 91 9.13 -6.11 -12.88
C GLN A 91 7.70 -6.50 -12.49
N LYS A 92 6.71 -5.64 -12.77
CA LYS A 92 5.30 -5.95 -12.52
C LYS A 92 4.80 -7.06 -13.45
N ILE A 93 5.20 -7.06 -14.71
CA ILE A 93 4.87 -8.13 -15.66
C ILE A 93 5.45 -9.46 -15.17
N ALA A 94 6.72 -9.49 -14.79
CA ALA A 94 7.36 -10.70 -14.26
C ALA A 94 6.66 -11.23 -13.00
N ALA A 95 6.24 -10.34 -12.09
CA ALA A 95 5.48 -10.71 -10.90
C ALA A 95 4.07 -11.24 -11.24
N ILE A 96 3.34 -10.57 -12.14
CA ILE A 96 1.99 -10.98 -12.56
C ILE A 96 2.02 -12.33 -13.30
N ARG A 97 3.01 -12.58 -14.15
CA ARG A 97 3.22 -13.90 -14.77
C ARG A 97 3.51 -14.98 -13.74
N ASP A 98 4.39 -14.72 -12.79
CA ASP A 98 4.69 -15.67 -11.72
C ASP A 98 3.47 -15.97 -10.83
N ILE A 99 2.66 -14.96 -10.50
CA ILE A 99 1.36 -15.14 -9.83
C ILE A 99 0.42 -16.02 -10.67
N SER A 100 0.38 -15.82 -11.99
CA SER A 100 -0.46 -16.60 -12.91
C SER A 100 -0.02 -18.06 -12.95
N GLN A 101 1.28 -18.29 -13.11
CA GLN A 101 1.86 -19.63 -13.09
C GLN A 101 1.57 -20.36 -11.77
N LYS A 102 1.76 -19.69 -10.63
CA LYS A 102 1.47 -20.25 -9.30
C LYS A 102 -0.01 -20.54 -9.05
N ARG A 103 -0.92 -19.84 -9.73
CA ARG A 103 -2.35 -20.19 -9.70
C ARG A 103 -2.59 -21.51 -10.44
N ILE A 104 -2.04 -21.67 -11.64
CA ILE A 104 -2.16 -22.90 -12.43
C ILE A 104 -1.57 -24.10 -11.69
N GLU A 105 -0.44 -23.91 -11.01
CA GLU A 105 0.22 -24.94 -10.19
C GLU A 105 -0.50 -25.24 -8.86
N GLY A 106 -1.55 -24.50 -8.50
CA GLY A 106 -2.30 -24.68 -7.26
C GLY A 106 -1.61 -24.14 -5.99
N VAL A 107 -0.47 -23.46 -6.12
CA VAL A 107 0.21 -22.77 -5.01
C VAL A 107 -0.65 -21.63 -4.49
N ILE A 108 -1.24 -20.84 -5.39
CA ILE A 108 -2.26 -19.83 -5.08
C ILE A 108 -3.64 -20.48 -5.28
N PRO A 109 -4.35 -20.88 -4.21
CA PRO A 109 -5.61 -21.59 -4.35
C PRO A 109 -6.77 -20.67 -4.74
N GLU A 110 -7.89 -21.28 -5.10
CA GLU A 110 -9.19 -20.63 -5.20
C GLU A 110 -9.66 -20.06 -3.86
N ALA A 111 -10.51 -19.01 -3.89
CA ALA A 111 -11.00 -18.34 -2.69
C ALA A 111 -11.61 -19.31 -1.65
N LYS A 112 -12.41 -20.28 -2.10
CA LYS A 112 -13.05 -21.29 -1.24
C LYS A 112 -12.04 -22.17 -0.50
N ALA A 113 -10.96 -22.56 -1.17
CA ALA A 113 -9.92 -23.40 -0.57
C ALA A 113 -9.04 -22.54 0.35
N LEU A 114 -8.68 -21.34 -0.07
CA LEU A 114 -7.87 -20.40 0.71
C LEU A 114 -8.51 -20.09 2.07
N HIS A 115 -9.83 -19.86 2.10
CA HIS A 115 -10.55 -19.49 3.32
C HIS A 115 -10.51 -20.58 4.43
N LYS A 116 -10.19 -21.83 4.07
CA LYS A 116 -10.06 -22.94 5.03
C LYS A 116 -8.68 -23.05 5.65
N LEU A 117 -7.69 -22.37 5.09
CA LEU A 117 -6.31 -22.39 5.57
C LEU A 117 -6.13 -21.49 6.80
N SER A 118 -5.11 -21.79 7.60
CA SER A 118 -4.62 -20.88 8.64
C SER A 118 -3.94 -19.65 8.05
N ASP A 119 -3.76 -18.61 8.86
CA ASP A 119 -3.11 -17.38 8.42
C ASP A 119 -1.65 -17.62 8.03
N ASP A 120 -0.94 -18.49 8.73
CA ASP A 120 0.46 -18.84 8.43
C ASP A 120 0.58 -19.63 7.11
N GLU A 121 -0.31 -20.59 6.85
CA GLU A 121 -0.34 -21.31 5.56
C GLU A 121 -0.64 -20.37 4.38
N ILE A 122 -1.52 -19.38 4.58
CA ILE A 122 -1.81 -18.37 3.54
C ILE A 122 -0.57 -17.51 3.30
N ILE A 123 0.11 -17.06 4.36
CA ILE A 123 1.34 -16.28 4.24
C ILE A 123 2.40 -17.07 3.49
N GLU A 124 2.67 -18.31 3.88
CA GLU A 124 3.64 -19.17 3.22
C GLU A 124 3.34 -19.31 1.71
N ARG A 125 2.12 -19.72 1.37
CA ARG A 125 1.72 -19.94 -0.03
C ARG A 125 1.79 -18.68 -0.88
N LEU A 126 1.23 -17.57 -0.38
CA LEU A 126 1.12 -16.35 -1.19
C LEU A 126 2.45 -15.60 -1.29
N THR A 127 3.34 -15.71 -0.30
CA THR A 127 4.68 -15.10 -0.36
C THR A 127 5.66 -15.85 -1.27
N ALA A 128 5.33 -17.07 -1.70
CA ALA A 128 6.07 -17.74 -2.75
C ALA A 128 6.02 -16.93 -4.07
N ALA A 129 4.98 -16.12 -4.28
CA ALA A 129 4.82 -15.30 -5.47
C ALA A 129 5.79 -14.10 -5.48
N ARG A 130 6.46 -13.92 -6.62
CA ARG A 130 7.42 -12.84 -6.86
C ARG A 130 6.75 -11.49 -6.64
N GLY A 131 7.39 -10.65 -5.83
CA GLY A 131 6.89 -9.31 -5.53
C GLY A 131 5.73 -9.27 -4.54
N VAL A 132 5.33 -10.41 -3.97
CA VAL A 132 4.36 -10.50 -2.87
C VAL A 132 5.12 -10.75 -1.57
N GLY A 133 5.24 -9.72 -0.75
CA GLY A 133 5.86 -9.82 0.58
C GLY A 133 4.85 -10.16 1.67
N ARG A 134 5.34 -10.56 2.85
CA ARG A 134 4.52 -10.85 4.03
C ARG A 134 3.53 -9.74 4.33
N TRP A 135 3.98 -8.48 4.35
CA TRP A 135 3.12 -7.32 4.57
C TRP A 135 1.93 -7.27 3.60
N THR A 136 2.15 -7.57 2.31
CA THR A 136 1.06 -7.60 1.31
C THR A 136 0.03 -8.67 1.63
N VAL A 137 0.48 -9.84 2.08
CA VAL A 137 -0.42 -10.92 2.50
C VAL A 137 -1.15 -10.56 3.78
N GLU A 138 -0.50 -9.94 4.76
CA GLU A 138 -1.15 -9.46 5.98
C GLU A 138 -2.24 -8.42 5.67
N MET A 139 -2.02 -7.51 4.71
CA MET A 139 -3.06 -6.59 4.24
C MET A 139 -4.23 -7.34 3.59
N TYR A 140 -3.95 -8.42 2.85
CA TYR A 140 -4.98 -9.28 2.27
C TYR A 140 -5.80 -10.00 3.35
N LEU A 141 -5.14 -10.56 4.36
CA LEU A 141 -5.79 -11.21 5.51
C LEU A 141 -6.73 -10.22 6.23
N ILE A 142 -6.27 -9.01 6.52
CA ILE A 142 -7.05 -8.00 7.27
C ILE A 142 -8.20 -7.45 6.42
N PHE A 143 -7.94 -7.00 5.20
CA PHE A 143 -8.89 -6.17 4.45
C PHE A 143 -9.72 -6.93 3.41
N THR A 144 -9.31 -8.14 3.05
CA THR A 144 -10.09 -8.99 2.13
C THR A 144 -10.73 -10.14 2.87
N LEU A 145 -9.94 -10.94 3.60
CA LEU A 145 -10.49 -12.08 4.34
C LEU A 145 -11.16 -11.67 5.66
N GLY A 146 -10.85 -10.48 6.19
CA GLY A 146 -11.38 -10.03 7.47
C GLY A 146 -10.92 -10.92 8.63
N ARG A 147 -9.68 -11.43 8.57
CA ARG A 147 -9.08 -12.20 9.67
C ARG A 147 -8.92 -11.27 10.87
N PRO A 148 -9.47 -11.63 12.05
CA PRO A 148 -9.56 -10.71 13.17
C PRO A 148 -8.23 -10.53 13.92
N ASP A 149 -7.28 -11.46 13.73
CA ASP A 149 -6.15 -11.60 14.64
C ASP A 149 -4.77 -11.47 13.97
N VAL A 150 -4.62 -10.48 13.07
CA VAL A 150 -3.37 -10.22 12.35
C VAL A 150 -2.72 -8.92 12.83
N LEU A 151 -1.45 -8.98 13.23
CA LEU A 151 -0.65 -7.80 13.59
C LEU A 151 0.54 -7.64 12.61
N PRO A 152 0.49 -6.69 11.65
CA PRO A 152 1.55 -6.50 10.68
C PRO A 152 2.70 -5.70 11.30
N VAL A 153 3.57 -6.36 12.05
CA VAL A 153 4.60 -5.72 12.88
C VAL A 153 5.69 -4.98 12.10
N ASP A 154 5.89 -5.34 10.84
CA ASP A 154 6.84 -4.66 9.95
C ASP A 154 6.26 -3.37 9.35
N ASP A 155 4.94 -3.19 9.42
CA ASP A 155 4.26 -1.99 8.94
C ASP A 155 4.71 -0.76 9.73
N LEU A 156 5.23 0.24 9.01
CA LEU A 156 5.73 1.46 9.63
C LEU A 156 4.62 2.29 10.29
N GLY A 157 3.41 2.27 9.73
CA GLY A 157 2.25 2.97 10.29
C GLY A 157 1.80 2.34 11.61
N VAL A 158 1.70 1.01 11.66
CA VAL A 158 1.38 0.28 12.90
C VAL A 158 2.45 0.54 13.96
N ARG A 159 3.74 0.46 13.61
CA ARG A 159 4.82 0.77 14.55
C ARG A 159 4.72 2.20 15.04
N LYS A 160 4.64 3.20 14.16
CA LYS A 160 4.50 4.63 14.56
C LYS A 160 3.25 4.87 15.42
N GLY A 161 2.15 4.20 15.12
CA GLY A 161 0.94 4.23 15.93
C GLY A 161 1.18 3.71 17.33
N ALA A 162 1.89 2.60 17.47
CA ALA A 162 2.27 2.04 18.76
C ALA A 162 3.23 2.97 19.50
N GLU A 163 4.20 3.55 18.79
CA GLU A 163 5.13 4.50 19.40
C GLU A 163 4.43 5.72 19.97
N LYS A 164 3.46 6.29 19.24
CA LYS A 164 2.63 7.39 19.72
C LYS A 164 1.73 6.98 20.89
N LEU A 165 1.07 5.82 20.78
CA LEU A 165 0.17 5.33 21.81
C LEU A 165 0.91 5.06 23.12
N TYR A 166 2.11 4.48 23.05
CA TYR A 166 2.89 4.06 24.22
C TYR A 166 3.97 5.07 24.67
N ARG A 167 4.27 6.07 23.84
CA ARG A 167 5.38 7.04 24.02
C ARG A 167 6.75 6.36 24.15
N ARG A 168 6.98 5.31 23.34
CA ARG A 168 8.27 4.59 23.28
C ARG A 168 8.44 3.89 21.93
N SER A 169 9.67 3.66 21.50
CA SER A 169 9.94 2.89 20.28
C SER A 169 9.72 1.39 20.43
N PHE A 170 9.39 0.73 19.32
CA PHE A 170 9.26 -0.73 19.23
C PHE A 170 10.02 -1.27 18.01
N THR A 171 10.84 -2.30 18.24
CA THR A 171 11.25 -3.20 17.15
C THR A 171 10.09 -4.12 16.76
N PRO A 172 10.08 -4.72 15.55
CA PRO A 172 9.05 -5.68 15.16
C PRO A 172 8.88 -6.82 16.17
N LYS A 173 9.99 -7.38 16.67
CA LYS A 173 9.98 -8.43 17.70
C LYS A 173 9.34 -7.97 19.02
N GLN A 174 9.64 -6.75 19.47
CA GLN A 174 9.04 -6.19 20.68
C GLN A 174 7.54 -5.93 20.49
N LEU A 175 7.14 -5.44 19.31
CA LEU A 175 5.73 -5.18 19.00
C LEU A 175 4.94 -6.48 18.92
N ALA A 176 5.50 -7.54 18.31
CA ALA A 176 4.88 -8.86 18.26
C ALA A 176 4.57 -9.38 19.68
N ALA A 177 5.59 -9.47 20.54
CA ALA A 177 5.43 -9.94 21.91
C ALA A 177 4.48 -9.05 22.73
N TYR A 178 4.50 -7.73 22.51
CA TYR A 178 3.62 -6.82 23.23
C TYR A 178 2.16 -6.93 22.77
N GLY A 179 1.95 -7.16 21.48
CA GLY A 179 0.66 -7.23 20.81
C GLY A 179 -0.16 -8.48 21.11
N GLU A 180 0.43 -9.52 21.70
CA GLU A 180 -0.29 -10.72 22.16
C GLU A 180 -1.47 -10.40 23.08
N ARG A 181 -1.37 -9.32 23.88
CA ARG A 181 -2.46 -8.86 24.75
C ARG A 181 -3.71 -8.37 24.00
N TRP A 182 -3.61 -8.12 22.70
CA TRP A 182 -4.69 -7.63 21.85
C TRP A 182 -5.41 -8.77 21.13
N ALA A 183 -4.95 -10.02 21.27
CA ALA A 183 -5.65 -11.18 20.76
C ALA A 183 -7.03 -11.34 21.44
N PRO A 184 -8.06 -11.81 20.72
CA PRO A 184 -8.03 -12.30 19.34
C PRO A 184 -8.35 -11.20 18.29
N HIS A 185 -8.16 -9.92 18.62
CA HIS A 185 -8.55 -8.78 17.77
C HIS A 185 -7.37 -7.89 17.36
N ARG A 186 -6.21 -8.51 17.08
CA ARG A 186 -5.01 -7.79 16.65
C ARG A 186 -5.20 -6.97 15.37
N SER A 187 -6.09 -7.38 14.47
CA SER A 187 -6.43 -6.61 13.25
C SER A 187 -7.13 -5.29 13.58
N ALA A 188 -8.00 -5.26 14.59
CA ALA A 188 -8.61 -4.03 15.08
C ALA A 188 -7.58 -3.15 15.82
N ALA A 189 -6.62 -3.76 16.53
CA ALA A 189 -5.52 -3.01 17.13
C ALA A 189 -4.70 -2.32 16.04
N ALA A 190 -4.26 -3.06 15.00
CA ALA A 190 -3.56 -2.51 13.84
C ALA A 190 -4.36 -1.38 13.17
N TRP A 191 -5.68 -1.57 13.00
CA TRP A 191 -6.60 -0.54 12.52
C TRP A 191 -6.45 0.76 13.31
N HIS A 192 -6.64 0.73 14.63
CA HIS A 192 -6.52 1.94 15.44
C HIS A 192 -5.10 2.51 15.50
N LEU A 193 -4.06 1.67 15.46
CA LEU A 193 -2.67 2.13 15.41
C LEU A 193 -2.39 2.96 14.15
N TRP A 194 -2.89 2.57 12.98
CA TRP A 194 -2.80 3.41 11.79
C TRP A 194 -3.44 4.79 11.99
N ARG A 195 -4.60 4.87 12.67
CA ARG A 195 -5.29 6.16 12.89
C ARG A 195 -4.55 7.00 13.91
N ILE A 196 -3.99 6.38 14.93
CA ILE A 196 -3.13 7.05 15.91
C ILE A 196 -1.89 7.63 15.22
N ALA A 197 -1.29 6.88 14.30
CA ALA A 197 -0.18 7.36 13.48
C ALA A 197 -0.58 8.61 12.68
N ASP A 198 -1.84 8.70 12.25
CA ASP A 198 -2.38 9.80 11.45
C ASP A 198 -2.95 10.98 12.26
N THR A 199 -3.28 10.83 13.56
CA THR A 199 -3.88 11.88 14.42
C THR A 199 -2.92 12.99 14.92
N LEU A 200 -2.28 13.72 13.99
CA LEU A 200 -1.56 15.00 14.14
C LEU A 200 -0.15 14.99 14.78
N THR A 201 0.86 15.19 13.92
CA THR A 201 1.68 16.41 13.98
C THR A 201 1.42 17.21 12.70
N PRO A 202 1.32 18.55 12.74
CA PRO A 202 1.19 19.33 11.52
C PRO A 202 2.53 19.35 10.78
N ASP A 203 2.68 18.58 9.69
CA ASP A 203 2.97 19.11 8.34
C ASP A 203 2.95 18.03 7.22
N ARG A 204 1.93 18.18 6.36
CA ARG A 204 1.76 18.02 4.90
C ARG A 204 2.64 17.08 4.06
N SER A 205 1.94 16.23 3.28
CA SER A 205 2.04 16.30 1.81
C SER A 205 1.03 17.35 1.27
N PRO A 206 1.34 18.12 0.22
CA PRO A 206 0.69 19.42 0.00
C PRO A 206 -0.71 19.29 -0.61
N SER A 207 -1.71 19.87 0.05
CA SER A 207 -3.04 20.08 -0.54
C SER A 207 -3.03 21.22 -1.57
N LYS A 208 -3.83 21.06 -2.64
CA LYS A 208 -3.84 21.91 -3.85
C LYS A 208 -4.10 23.40 -3.61
N LYS A 209 -4.70 23.81 -2.48
CA LYS A 209 -5.01 25.23 -2.20
C LYS A 209 -3.78 26.07 -1.80
N ALA A 210 -2.69 25.45 -1.31
CA ALA A 210 -1.49 26.19 -0.91
C ALA A 210 -0.54 26.55 -2.08
N LYS A 211 -0.60 25.81 -3.21
CA LYS A 211 0.26 26.08 -4.39
C LYS A 211 -0.08 27.41 -5.08
N ALA A 212 -1.33 27.88 -4.99
CA ALA A 212 -1.77 29.12 -5.60
C ALA A 212 -1.30 30.38 -4.84
N ALA A 213 -1.08 30.29 -3.52
CA ALA A 213 -0.66 31.42 -2.69
C ALA A 213 0.85 31.69 -2.75
N VAL A 214 1.66 30.64 -2.90
CA VAL A 214 3.14 30.74 -2.98
C VAL A 214 3.60 31.31 -4.34
N ALA A 215 2.85 31.07 -5.42
CA ALA A 215 3.14 31.65 -6.72
C ALA A 215 3.03 33.20 -6.75
N LYS A 216 2.29 33.80 -5.80
CA LYS A 216 2.07 35.25 -5.72
C LYS A 216 3.08 36.00 -4.82
N LYS A 217 4.00 35.30 -4.14
CA LYS A 217 4.97 35.90 -3.18
C LYS A 217 6.44 35.76 -3.56
N LYS A 218 6.78 35.39 -4.81
CA LYS A 218 8.16 35.52 -5.29
C LYS A 218 8.46 36.99 -5.59
N PRO A 219 9.46 37.63 -4.95
CA PRO A 219 9.89 38.96 -5.36
C PRO A 219 10.49 38.90 -6.77
N PRO A 220 10.39 39.98 -7.57
CA PRO A 220 10.94 39.99 -8.92
C PRO A 220 12.45 39.76 -8.87
N ARG A 221 12.94 38.85 -9.71
CA ARG A 221 14.39 38.67 -9.93
C ARG A 221 14.95 39.99 -10.47
N LYS A 222 15.90 40.60 -9.75
CA LYS A 222 16.69 41.72 -10.27
C LYS A 222 17.41 41.28 -11.55
N PRO A 223 17.42 42.09 -12.62
CA PRO A 223 18.15 41.74 -13.83
C PRO A 223 19.66 41.74 -13.55
N ILE A 224 20.33 40.64 -13.91
CA ILE A 224 21.79 40.59 -13.97
C ILE A 224 22.22 41.51 -15.11
N ALA A 225 22.91 42.59 -14.77
CA ALA A 225 23.49 43.51 -15.74
C ALA A 225 24.52 42.77 -16.61
N LYS A 226 24.28 42.74 -17.93
CA LYS A 226 25.27 42.30 -18.93
C LYS A 226 26.46 43.26 -18.87
N LYS A 227 27.60 42.82 -18.31
CA LYS A 227 28.89 43.48 -18.55
C LYS A 227 29.22 43.33 -20.04
N LYS A 228 29.05 44.42 -20.79
CA LYS A 228 29.58 44.57 -22.16
C LYS A 228 31.10 44.47 -22.08
N SER A 229 31.71 43.38 -22.55
CA SER A 229 33.14 43.42 -22.89
C SER A 229 33.28 44.22 -24.19
N LYS A 230 33.94 45.37 -24.09
CA LYS A 230 34.35 46.15 -25.26
C LYS A 230 35.57 45.45 -25.87
N SER A 231 35.34 44.69 -26.93
CA SER A 231 36.39 44.35 -27.90
C SER A 231 36.73 45.61 -28.70
N LYS A 232 37.77 46.34 -28.29
CA LYS A 232 38.40 47.38 -29.13
C LYS A 232 39.23 46.68 -30.20
N ARG A 233 38.73 46.77 -31.43
CA ARG A 233 39.46 46.54 -32.67
C ARG A 233 40.47 47.69 -32.80
N ALA A 234 41.76 47.38 -32.71
CA ALA A 234 42.83 48.25 -33.21
C ALA A 234 43.44 47.53 -34.41
N SER A 235 43.24 48.09 -35.60
CA SER A 235 44.03 47.75 -36.77
C SER A 235 44.88 48.96 -37.14
N ARG A 236 46.14 48.67 -37.46
CA ARG A 236 47.04 49.35 -38.41
C ARG A 236 47.94 50.48 -37.90
N LYS A 237 49.23 50.22 -38.20
CA LYS A 237 50.27 51.10 -38.75
C LYS A 237 50.81 52.19 -37.81
N SER A 238 52.07 52.05 -37.39
CA SER A 238 53.24 52.39 -38.21
C SER A 238 54.46 51.61 -37.74
#